data_AF-A0A7X8W4Z8-F1
#
_entry.id   AF-A0A7X8W4Z8-F1
#
_cell.length_a   1.000
_cell.length_b   1.000
_cell.length_c   1.000
_cell.angle_alpha   90.00
_cell.angle_beta   90.00
_cell.angle_gamma   90.00
#
_symmetry.space_group_name_H-M   'P 1'
#
loop_
_entity.id
_entity.type
_entity.pdbx_description
1 polymer ?
#
loop_
_entity_poly.entity_id
_entity_poly.type
_entity_poly.pdbx_seq_one_letter_code
_entity_poly.pdbx_strand_id
1 'polypeptide(L)'
;MKQFISASTYFKSQFGQKVYKIALSAFCTCPNRDGSKSTGGCIFCSATGSGDFTFFDQDIKEQSKKAKELVNAKFPKVANKKYNAYFQNYTNTYGDAMRSESLYNQAIEDEEVVAVSIATRPDCLSEEIMEVLKR
;
A
#
# COMPACT_ATOMS: atom_id res chain seq x y z
N MET A 1 0.55 25.07 -19.03
CA MET A 1 1.50 24.20 -18.29
C MET A 1 0.80 23.58 -17.09
N LYS A 2 0.95 22.28 -16.83
CA LYS A 2 0.45 21.69 -15.58
C LYS A 2 1.33 22.18 -14.43
N GLN A 3 0.73 22.81 -13.42
CA GLN A 3 1.44 23.35 -12.25
C GLN A 3 1.90 22.29 -11.24
N PHE A 4 1.63 21.00 -11.50
CA PHE A 4 2.06 19.89 -10.66
C PHE A 4 2.40 18.66 -11.50
N ILE A 5 3.32 17.85 -10.99
CA ILE A 5 3.64 16.52 -11.54
C ILE A 5 2.76 15.51 -10.82
N SER A 6 1.87 14.83 -11.55
CA SER A 6 1.07 13.75 -10.96
C SER A 6 1.95 12.53 -10.67
N ALA A 7 1.60 11.74 -9.66
CA ALA A 7 2.32 10.49 -9.36
C ALA A 7 2.41 9.56 -10.60
N SER A 8 1.34 9.49 -11.41
CA SER A 8 1.38 8.72 -12.67
C SER A 8 2.37 9.28 -13.68
N THR A 9 2.52 10.61 -13.76
CA THR A 9 3.52 11.26 -14.61
C THR A 9 4.94 10.98 -14.11
N TYR A 10 5.14 11.13 -12.80
CA TYR A 10 6.43 10.85 -12.14
C TYR A 10 6.86 9.39 -12.35
N PHE A 11 5.98 8.43 -12.05
CA PHE A 11 6.32 7.01 -12.24
C PHE A 11 6.57 6.67 -13.71
N LYS A 12 5.84 7.28 -14.64
CA LYS A 12 6.09 7.09 -16.07
C LYS A 12 7.45 7.65 -16.50
N SER A 13 7.88 8.80 -15.96
CA SER A 13 9.22 9.33 -16.26
C SER A 13 10.33 8.50 -15.64
N GLN A 14 10.13 7.93 -14.45
CA GLN A 14 11.14 7.10 -13.78
C GLN A 14 11.28 5.70 -14.40
N PHE A 15 10.17 5.05 -14.74
CA PHE A 15 10.16 3.64 -15.17
C PHE A 15 9.90 3.44 -16.67
N GLY A 16 9.80 4.52 -17.44
CA GLY A 16 9.56 4.49 -18.89
C GLY A 16 8.15 4.02 -19.31
N GLN A 17 7.31 3.59 -18.37
CA GLN A 17 5.97 3.08 -18.64
C GLN A 17 4.99 3.37 -17.50
N LYS A 18 3.71 3.13 -17.73
CA LYS A 18 2.68 3.32 -16.70
C LYS A 18 2.87 2.31 -15.57
N VAL A 19 2.86 2.81 -14.34
CA VAL A 19 2.83 1.97 -13.13
C VAL A 19 1.40 1.88 -12.60
N TYR A 20 0.95 0.68 -12.32
CA TYR A 20 -0.41 0.38 -11.87
C TYR A 20 -0.45 0.14 -10.37
N LYS A 21 -1.35 0.82 -9.67
CA LYS A 21 -1.47 0.66 -8.21
C LYS A 21 -2.29 -0.60 -7.88
N ILE A 22 -1.74 -1.45 -7.02
CA ILE A 22 -2.42 -2.64 -6.47
C ILE A 22 -2.60 -2.46 -4.97
N ALA A 23 -3.82 -2.64 -4.48
CA ALA A 23 -4.16 -2.43 -3.07
C ALA A 23 -3.81 -3.68 -2.26
N LEU A 24 -3.09 -3.50 -1.16
CA LEU A 24 -2.68 -4.53 -0.22
C LEU A 24 -3.09 -4.14 1.20
N SER A 25 -3.32 -5.14 2.03
CA SER A 25 -3.60 -5.02 3.45
C SER A 25 -2.41 -5.56 4.26
N ALA A 26 -1.87 -4.74 5.16
CA ALA A 26 -0.82 -5.15 6.11
C ALA A 26 -1.39 -5.84 7.36
N PHE A 27 -2.70 -6.10 7.41
CA PHE A 27 -3.38 -6.66 8.59
C PHE A 27 -3.09 -5.86 9.87
N CYS A 28 -3.02 -4.54 9.72
CA CYS A 28 -2.82 -3.60 10.81
C CYS A 28 -4.15 -3.04 11.30
N THR A 29 -4.09 -2.24 12.35
CA THR A 29 -5.23 -1.44 12.86
C THR A 29 -4.85 0.05 12.85
N CYS A 30 -5.64 0.89 13.50
CA CYS A 30 -5.40 2.33 13.62
C CYS A 30 -5.70 2.79 15.06
N PRO A 31 -4.96 3.78 15.61
CA PRO A 31 -5.21 4.32 16.95
C PRO A 31 -6.64 4.82 17.19
N ASN A 32 -7.35 5.21 16.13
CA ASN A 32 -8.75 5.64 16.22
C ASN A 32 -9.75 4.48 16.33
N ARG A 33 -9.30 3.23 16.20
CA ARG A 33 -10.14 2.02 16.21
C ARG A 33 -9.89 1.16 17.43
N ASP A 34 -8.65 1.04 17.88
CA ASP A 34 -8.22 0.08 18.90
C ASP A 34 -8.39 0.57 20.35
N GLY A 35 -8.88 1.80 20.56
CA GLY A 35 -9.05 2.40 21.88
C GLY A 35 -7.90 3.31 22.33
N SER A 36 -6.79 3.39 21.59
CA SER A 36 -5.64 4.22 21.97
C SER A 36 -5.92 5.73 21.86
N LYS A 37 -6.68 6.14 20.84
CA LYS A 37 -7.14 7.54 20.65
C LYS A 37 -8.64 7.67 20.53
N SER A 38 -9.31 6.64 20.01
CA SER A 38 -10.76 6.58 19.89
C SER A 38 -11.19 5.12 19.72
N THR A 39 -12.50 4.91 19.79
CA THR A 39 -13.15 3.63 19.52
C THR A 39 -14.12 3.82 18.36
N GLY A 40 -13.99 3.03 17.28
CA GLY A 40 -14.91 3.04 16.14
C GLY A 40 -14.34 3.52 14.79
N GLY A 41 -13.20 4.22 14.79
CA GLY A 41 -12.53 4.72 13.58
C GLY A 41 -12.97 6.13 13.18
N CYS A 42 -12.38 6.65 12.10
CA CYS A 42 -12.76 7.96 11.55
C CYS A 42 -14.14 7.89 10.90
N ILE A 43 -14.92 8.99 10.95
CA ILE A 43 -16.29 9.06 10.42
C ILE A 43 -16.42 8.70 8.93
N PHE A 44 -15.35 8.88 8.15
CA PHE A 44 -15.30 8.58 6.72
C PHE A 44 -14.71 7.19 6.41
N CYS A 45 -14.21 6.48 7.42
CA CYS A 45 -13.47 5.25 7.24
C CYS A 45 -14.43 4.06 7.30
N SER A 46 -14.44 3.23 6.26
CA SER A 46 -15.25 2.01 6.22
C SER A 46 -14.84 1.05 7.33
N ALA A 47 -15.67 0.03 7.61
CA ALA A 47 -15.39 -0.97 8.64
C ALA A 47 -14.01 -1.65 8.44
N THR A 48 -13.55 -1.74 7.19
CA THR A 48 -12.29 -2.36 6.76
C THR A 48 -11.10 -1.38 6.72
N GLY A 49 -11.25 -0.16 7.25
CA GLY A 49 -10.16 0.80 7.24
C GLY A 49 -9.98 1.52 5.91
N SER A 50 -11.03 1.62 5.09
CA SER A 50 -10.96 2.00 3.66
C SER A 50 -10.25 0.96 2.79
N GLY A 51 -10.24 -0.30 3.23
CA GLY A 51 -9.64 -1.45 2.55
C GLY A 51 -10.62 -2.30 1.76
N ASP A 52 -11.75 -1.76 1.32
CA ASP A 52 -12.86 -2.53 0.72
C ASP A 52 -12.49 -3.25 -0.59
N PHE A 53 -11.32 -2.95 -1.16
CA PHE A 53 -10.75 -3.59 -2.35
C PHE A 53 -9.50 -4.44 -2.06
N THR A 54 -9.21 -4.74 -0.79
CA THR A 54 -8.08 -5.59 -0.36
C THR A 54 -8.57 -6.99 0.02
N PHE A 55 -7.66 -7.97 0.03
CA PHE A 55 -7.97 -9.36 0.42
C PHE A 55 -7.40 -9.63 1.82
N PHE A 56 -8.27 -9.66 2.82
CA PHE A 56 -7.91 -9.70 4.25
C PHE A 56 -7.54 -11.08 4.79
N ASP A 57 -7.72 -12.13 4.00
CA ASP A 57 -7.59 -13.53 4.38
C ASP A 57 -6.36 -14.20 3.77
N GLN A 58 -5.47 -13.43 3.13
CA GLN A 58 -4.37 -13.97 2.32
C GLN A 58 -3.06 -13.21 2.55
N ASP A 59 -1.93 -13.90 2.50
CA ASP A 59 -0.61 -13.26 2.60
C ASP A 59 -0.36 -12.23 1.48
N ILE A 60 0.72 -11.44 1.64
CA ILE A 60 1.05 -10.33 0.74
C ILE A 60 1.26 -10.80 -0.71
N LYS A 61 1.85 -11.98 -0.91
CA LYS A 61 2.16 -12.51 -2.25
C LYS A 61 0.89 -12.88 -2.99
N GLU A 62 -0.03 -13.55 -2.30
CA GLU A 62 -1.32 -13.93 -2.87
C GLU A 62 -2.23 -12.71 -3.08
N GLN A 63 -2.22 -11.73 -2.16
CA GLN A 63 -2.89 -10.44 -2.37
C GLN A 63 -2.37 -9.72 -3.62
N SER A 64 -1.03 -9.65 -3.78
CA SER A 64 -0.39 -9.04 -4.95
C SER A 64 -0.84 -9.73 -6.23
N LYS A 65 -0.78 -11.06 -6.27
CA LYS A 65 -1.21 -11.87 -7.42
C LYS A 65 -2.65 -11.56 -7.83
N LYS A 66 -3.61 -11.66 -6.91
CA LYS A 66 -5.03 -11.38 -7.22
C LYS A 66 -5.26 -9.93 -7.65
N ALA A 67 -4.62 -8.96 -6.99
CA ALA A 67 -4.75 -7.57 -7.36
C ALA A 67 -4.21 -7.31 -8.78
N LYS A 68 -3.09 -7.95 -9.14
CA LYS A 68 -2.54 -7.91 -10.51
C LYS A 68 -3.47 -8.57 -11.52
N GLU A 69 -4.10 -9.70 -11.20
CA GLU A 69 -5.09 -10.34 -12.06
C GLU A 69 -6.25 -9.39 -12.39
N LEU A 70 -6.76 -8.64 -11.41
CA LEU A 70 -7.79 -7.62 -11.64
C LEU A 70 -7.31 -6.51 -12.58
N VAL A 71 -6.06 -6.02 -12.40
CA VAL A 71 -5.48 -5.02 -13.31
C VAL A 71 -5.27 -5.59 -14.70
N ASN A 72 -4.83 -6.85 -14.82
CA ASN A 72 -4.61 -7.53 -16.09
C ASN A 72 -5.92 -7.73 -16.85
N ALA A 73 -7.00 -8.14 -16.17
CA ALA A 73 -8.33 -8.25 -16.75
C ALA A 73 -8.86 -6.89 -17.23
N LYS A 74 -8.59 -5.81 -16.48
CA LYS A 74 -8.99 -4.45 -16.88
C LYS A 74 -8.17 -3.89 -18.05
N PHE A 75 -6.90 -4.31 -18.18
CA PHE A 75 -5.97 -3.82 -19.20
C PHE A 75 -5.25 -4.98 -19.92
N PRO A 76 -5.97 -5.82 -20.68
CA PRO A 76 -5.41 -7.07 -21.23
C PRO A 76 -4.36 -6.85 -22.34
N LYS A 77 -4.41 -5.69 -23.03
CA LYS A 77 -3.50 -5.37 -24.14
C LYS A 77 -2.12 -4.84 -23.72
N VAL A 78 -1.91 -4.61 -22.42
CA VAL A 78 -0.66 -4.06 -21.90
C VAL A 78 0.19 -5.20 -21.34
N ALA A 79 1.27 -5.54 -22.03
CA ALA A 79 2.26 -6.50 -21.55
C ALA A 79 3.26 -5.83 -20.57
N ASN A 80 3.98 -6.65 -19.79
CA ASN A 80 5.10 -6.23 -18.93
C ASN A 80 4.76 -5.07 -17.96
N LYS A 81 3.55 -5.10 -17.39
CA LYS A 81 3.08 -4.06 -16.47
C LYS A 81 4.00 -3.98 -15.26
N LYS A 82 4.22 -2.76 -14.79
CA LYS A 82 4.85 -2.50 -13.49
C LYS A 82 3.82 -2.04 -12.48
N TYR A 83 4.04 -2.38 -11.21
CA TYR A 83 3.07 -2.16 -10.15
C TYR A 83 3.63 -1.31 -9.02
N ASN A 84 2.73 -0.58 -8.36
CA ASN A 84 2.97 0.12 -7.11
C ASN A 84 2.14 -0.59 -6.03
N ALA A 85 2.81 -1.30 -5.13
CA ALA A 85 2.21 -1.99 -4.01
C ALA A 85 1.72 -0.95 -2.99
N TYR A 86 0.40 -0.83 -2.82
CA TYR A 86 -0.20 0.18 -1.97
C TYR A 86 -0.83 -0.44 -0.73
N PHE A 87 -0.12 -0.35 0.40
CA PHE A 87 -0.65 -0.66 1.71
C PHE A 87 -1.67 0.42 2.08
N GLN A 88 -2.95 0.11 1.86
CA GLN A 88 -4.01 1.11 1.72
C GLN A 88 -4.77 1.39 3.02
N ASN A 89 -5.13 0.33 3.74
CA ASN A 89 -6.09 0.39 4.82
C ASN A 89 -5.44 0.70 6.16
N TYR A 90 -6.22 1.31 7.05
CA TYR A 90 -5.79 1.64 8.41
C TYR A 90 -4.52 2.50 8.48
N THR A 91 -3.58 2.17 9.36
CA THR A 91 -2.33 2.90 9.58
C THR A 91 -1.19 1.91 9.50
N ASN A 92 -0.56 1.80 8.33
CA ASN A 92 0.34 0.68 8.02
C ASN A 92 1.70 0.76 8.70
N THR A 93 2.00 1.86 9.38
CA THR A 93 3.17 2.00 10.26
C THR A 93 2.82 1.91 11.75
N TYR A 94 1.57 1.58 12.08
CA TYR A 94 1.14 1.41 13.45
C TYR A 94 1.28 -0.05 13.90
N GLY A 95 2.05 -0.26 14.96
CA GLY A 95 2.38 -1.57 15.50
C GLY A 95 3.89 -1.82 15.51
N ASP A 96 4.28 -3.08 15.37
CA ASP A 96 5.68 -3.52 15.38
C ASP A 96 6.39 -3.18 14.06
N ALA A 97 7.51 -2.44 14.15
CA ALA A 97 8.26 -1.97 12.99
C ALA A 97 8.88 -3.11 12.17
N MET A 98 9.39 -4.15 12.84
CA MET A 98 10.01 -5.31 12.18
C MET A 98 8.97 -6.12 11.39
N ARG A 99 7.76 -6.27 11.91
CA ARG A 99 6.63 -6.86 11.19
C ARG A 99 6.28 -6.03 9.97
N SER A 100 6.18 -4.71 10.10
CA SER A 100 5.91 -3.82 8.96
C SER A 100 6.99 -3.97 7.87
N GLU A 101 8.27 -3.96 8.24
CA GLU A 101 9.39 -4.18 7.33
C GLU A 101 9.26 -5.52 6.59
N SER A 102 8.98 -6.61 7.31
CA SER A 102 8.80 -7.93 6.71
C SER A 102 7.67 -7.95 5.67
N LEU A 103 6.54 -7.30 5.95
CA LEU A 103 5.41 -7.22 5.03
C LEU A 103 5.75 -6.38 3.79
N TYR A 104 6.47 -5.27 3.97
CA TYR A 104 6.91 -4.43 2.85
C TYR A 104 7.88 -5.19 1.95
N ASN A 105 8.85 -5.90 2.54
CA ASN A 105 9.81 -6.71 1.80
C ASN A 105 9.13 -7.83 1.00
N GLN A 106 8.11 -8.49 1.55
CA GLN A 106 7.32 -9.47 0.79
C GLN A 106 6.66 -8.88 -0.47
N ALA A 107 6.27 -7.60 -0.44
CA ALA A 107 5.73 -6.92 -1.62
C ALA A 107 6.83 -6.50 -2.61
N ILE A 108 8.03 -6.17 -2.13
CA ILE A 108 9.18 -5.72 -2.93
C ILE A 108 9.91 -6.90 -3.60
N GLU A 109 9.85 -8.10 -3.02
CA GLU A 109 10.38 -9.34 -3.62
C GLU A 109 9.79 -9.65 -5.01
N ASP A 110 8.65 -9.06 -5.34
CA ASP A 110 7.98 -9.20 -6.62
C ASP A 110 8.62 -8.28 -7.67
N GLU A 111 9.31 -8.84 -8.67
CA GLU A 111 10.06 -8.09 -9.69
C GLU A 111 9.20 -7.14 -10.57
N GLU A 112 7.88 -7.35 -10.60
CA GLU A 112 6.97 -6.44 -11.30
C GLU A 112 6.58 -5.24 -10.42
N VAL A 113 6.77 -5.30 -9.09
CA VAL A 113 6.57 -4.19 -8.17
C VAL A 113 7.80 -3.28 -8.18
N VAL A 114 7.61 -2.02 -8.56
CA VAL A 114 8.69 -1.02 -8.71
C VAL A 114 8.57 0.15 -7.73
N ALA A 115 7.49 0.17 -6.95
CA ALA A 115 7.24 1.19 -5.96
C ALA A 115 6.36 0.61 -4.85
N VAL A 116 6.52 1.17 -3.65
CA VAL A 116 5.63 0.92 -2.52
C VAL A 116 5.02 2.24 -2.08
N SER A 117 3.74 2.22 -1.75
CA SER A 117 3.02 3.33 -1.13
C SER A 117 2.44 2.86 0.19
N ILE A 118 2.67 3.60 1.27
CA ILE A 118 2.26 3.23 2.62
C ILE A 118 1.29 4.30 3.12
N ALA A 119 0.01 3.95 3.24
CA ALA A 119 -0.97 4.81 3.88
C ALA A 119 -0.75 4.77 5.40
N THR A 120 -0.46 5.92 5.98
CA THR A 120 -0.26 6.04 7.42
C THR A 120 -0.67 7.41 7.94
N ARG A 121 -0.86 7.49 9.26
CA ARG A 121 -1.06 8.73 9.97
C ARG A 121 0.30 9.34 10.31
N PRO A 122 0.45 10.66 10.25
CA PRO A 122 1.72 11.33 10.53
C PRO A 122 2.22 11.13 11.97
N ASP A 123 1.31 10.86 12.91
CA ASP A 123 1.62 10.60 14.32
C ASP A 123 1.96 9.13 14.63
N CYS A 124 2.09 8.27 13.61
CA CYS A 124 2.50 6.86 13.75
C CYS A 124 3.84 6.58 13.05
N LEU A 125 4.72 7.58 13.00
CA LEU A 125 6.05 7.51 12.43
C LEU A 125 7.08 7.57 13.56
N SER A 126 7.25 6.48 14.29
CA SER A 126 8.32 6.36 15.29
C SER A 126 9.70 6.34 14.62
N GLU A 127 10.76 6.62 15.38
CA GLU A 127 12.14 6.52 14.88
C GLU A 127 12.42 5.14 14.25
N GLU A 128 11.96 4.05 14.88
CA GLU A 128 12.11 2.69 14.36
C GLU A 128 11.44 2.50 12.99
N ILE A 129 10.22 3.01 12.82
CA ILE A 129 9.53 3.00 11.52
C ILE A 129 10.29 3.85 10.50
N MET A 130 10.80 5.01 10.91
CA MET A 130 11.56 5.87 10.01
C MET A 130 12.85 5.20 9.53
N GLU A 131 13.50 4.41 10.38
CA GLU A 131 14.66 3.60 9.99
C GLU A 131 14.29 2.49 9.00
N VAL A 132 13.13 1.84 9.16
CA VAL A 132 12.60 0.88 8.17
C VAL A 132 12.37 1.56 6.82
N LEU A 133 11.79 2.77 6.80
CA LEU A 133 11.42 3.49 5.57
C LEU A 133 12.62 4.08 4.80
N LYS A 134 13.79 4.18 5.43
CA LYS A 134 15.02 4.70 4.80
C LYS A 134 15.80 3.64 4.01
N ARG A 135 15.52 2.36 4.24
CA ARG A 135 16.19 1.22 3.59
C ARG A 135 15.64 0.98 2.20
#